data_AF-A0A3E4ZZE3-F1
#
_entry.id   AF-A0A3E4ZZE3-F1
#
_cell.length_a   1.000
_cell.length_b   1.000
_cell.length_c   1.000
_cell.angle_alpha   90.00
_cell.angle_beta   90.00
_cell.angle_gamma   90.00
#
_symmetry.space_group_name_H-M   'P 1'
#
loop_
_entity.id
_entity.type
_entity.pdbx_description
1 polymer ?
#
loop_
_entity_poly.entity_id
_entity_poly.type
_entity_poly.pdbx_seq_one_letter_code
_entity_poly.pdbx_strand_id
1 'polypeptide(L)'
;MGLQKHSKVLNDTVEMLSDEGSYHQLFHAYRDEEALPSGEVLKEIVDLCRAILFPGYYGNARISKQTIRFHTGVNVGTLHTLLSKQIYAGLCFADTACVSCPEEKILTEAEKLSEAFIRTLPEMRALLATDAEAAFNGDPAAQNINEVIFCYPGFRAVCNYRIAHQLYRLGVPFIPRMITEMAHSETGIDIHPGAEIGHYFSIDHGTGTVIGETSVIGNHVRIFQGVSLAGEKLPPDENGNAIRGVPRHPVLGDHVTVYSNATLLGRIRIGEGATICGNVWITEDVPAGATVSQQTINKVS
;
A
#
# COMPACT_ATOMS: atom_id res chain seq x y z
N MET A 1 -51.04 -15.45 5.29
CA MET A 1 -50.54 -14.92 6.57
C MET A 1 -49.02 -14.75 6.66
N GLY A 2 -48.19 -15.48 5.90
CA GLY A 2 -46.71 -15.33 5.95
C GLY A 2 -46.16 -14.04 5.32
N LEU A 3 -46.65 -13.65 4.13
CA LEU A 3 -46.14 -12.48 3.38
C LEU A 3 -46.30 -11.13 4.12
N GLN A 4 -47.45 -10.89 4.74
CA GLN A 4 -47.69 -9.67 5.55
C GLN A 4 -46.80 -9.60 6.80
N LYS A 5 -46.48 -10.76 7.40
CA LYS A 5 -45.64 -10.82 8.60
C LYS A 5 -44.17 -10.51 8.29
N HIS A 6 -43.66 -11.00 7.15
CA HIS A 6 -42.32 -10.66 6.68
C HIS A 6 -42.21 -9.18 6.26
N SER A 7 -43.23 -8.64 5.58
CA SER A 7 -43.26 -7.21 5.23
C SER A 7 -43.23 -6.30 6.46
N LYS A 8 -43.89 -6.70 7.56
CA LYS A 8 -43.84 -5.94 8.82
C LYS A 8 -42.44 -5.96 9.44
N VAL A 9 -41.83 -7.15 9.57
CA VAL A 9 -40.48 -7.27 10.16
C VAL A 9 -39.45 -6.48 9.36
N LEU A 10 -39.52 -6.49 8.03
CA LEU A 10 -38.63 -5.70 7.18
C LEU A 10 -38.83 -4.20 7.40
N ASN A 11 -40.07 -3.72 7.44
CA ASN A 11 -40.36 -2.31 7.69
C ASN A 11 -39.90 -1.86 9.08
N ASP A 12 -40.22 -2.64 10.12
CA ASP A 12 -39.79 -2.35 11.49
C ASP A 12 -38.24 -2.33 11.57
N THR A 13 -37.55 -3.23 10.85
CA THR A 13 -36.08 -3.24 10.79
C THR A 13 -35.53 -2.03 10.06
N VAL A 14 -36.14 -1.61 8.95
CA VAL A 14 -35.74 -0.40 8.21
C VAL A 14 -35.93 0.83 9.09
N GLU A 15 -37.05 0.95 9.81
CA GLU A 15 -37.29 2.06 10.75
C GLU A 15 -36.22 2.08 11.84
N MET A 16 -35.93 0.94 12.47
CA MET A 16 -34.89 0.84 13.49
C MET A 16 -33.48 1.17 12.97
N LEU A 17 -33.13 0.76 11.75
CA LEU A 17 -31.84 1.06 11.14
C LEU A 17 -31.76 2.48 10.58
N SER A 18 -32.89 3.14 10.36
CA SER A 18 -32.98 4.53 9.86
C SER A 18 -33.14 5.55 10.99
N ASP A 19 -33.30 5.09 12.23
CA ASP A 19 -33.30 5.94 13.42
C ASP A 19 -31.91 6.54 13.67
N GLU A 20 -31.83 7.86 13.72
CA GLU A 20 -30.58 8.62 13.91
C GLU A 20 -29.87 8.22 15.21
N GLY A 21 -30.64 7.93 16.27
CA GLY A 21 -30.11 7.46 17.55
C GLY A 21 -29.40 6.11 17.45
N SER A 22 -29.77 5.27 16.48
CA SER A 22 -29.17 3.95 16.24
C SER A 22 -27.80 4.00 15.53
N TYR A 23 -27.52 5.05 14.74
CA TYR A 23 -26.32 5.14 13.91
C TYR A 23 -25.51 6.42 14.08
N HIS A 24 -25.89 7.35 14.98
CA HIS A 24 -25.19 8.63 15.15
C HIS A 24 -23.66 8.49 15.25
N GLN A 25 -23.15 7.46 15.94
CA GLN A 25 -21.69 7.21 16.06
C GLN A 25 -21.05 6.55 14.82
N LEU A 26 -21.85 6.02 13.90
CA LEU A 26 -21.45 5.26 12.70
C LEU A 26 -21.70 6.02 11.40
N PHE A 27 -22.54 7.05 11.44
CA PHE A 27 -22.94 7.83 10.27
C PHE A 27 -22.04 9.04 10.11
N HIS A 28 -21.23 9.00 9.04
CA HIS A 28 -20.20 9.99 8.79
C HIS A 28 -20.72 11.29 8.20
N ALA A 29 -21.92 11.34 7.61
CA ALA A 29 -22.31 12.47 6.77
C ALA A 29 -22.47 13.76 7.61
N TYR A 30 -21.37 14.52 7.74
CA TYR A 30 -21.34 15.86 8.30
C TYR A 30 -22.04 16.87 7.36
N ARG A 31 -22.22 16.48 6.08
CA ARG A 31 -22.99 17.17 5.05
C ARG A 31 -23.81 16.17 4.24
N ASP A 32 -25.02 16.54 3.84
CA ASP A 32 -25.81 15.76 2.88
C ASP A 32 -25.04 15.61 1.54
N GLU A 33 -25.08 14.41 0.97
CA GLU A 33 -24.52 14.07 -0.36
C GLU A 33 -22.98 14.20 -0.52
N GLU A 34 -22.21 14.11 0.57
CA GLU A 34 -20.74 14.20 0.51
C GLU A 34 -20.08 13.07 -0.30
N ALA A 35 -19.16 13.43 -1.19
CA ALA A 35 -18.45 12.47 -2.02
C ALA A 35 -17.42 11.68 -1.19
N LEU A 36 -17.56 10.36 -1.16
CA LEU A 36 -16.60 9.44 -0.54
C LEU A 36 -15.67 8.82 -1.58
N PRO A 37 -14.40 8.52 -1.23
CA PRO A 37 -13.53 7.73 -2.08
C PRO A 37 -14.15 6.37 -2.41
N SER A 38 -14.13 5.99 -3.69
CA SER A 38 -14.67 4.73 -4.20
C SER A 38 -13.56 3.71 -4.44
N GLY A 39 -13.67 2.54 -3.80
CA GLY A 39 -12.75 1.43 -4.03
C GLY A 39 -12.75 0.94 -5.48
N GLU A 40 -13.89 0.97 -6.17
CA GLU A 40 -13.97 0.55 -7.58
C GLU A 40 -13.22 1.51 -8.50
N VAL A 41 -13.36 2.82 -8.29
CA VAL A 41 -12.64 3.85 -9.07
C VAL A 41 -11.15 3.82 -8.77
N LEU A 42 -10.77 3.62 -7.51
CA LEU A 42 -9.36 3.50 -7.12
C LEU A 42 -8.69 2.26 -7.75
N LYS A 43 -9.42 1.16 -7.92
CA LYS A 43 -8.93 0.00 -8.68
C LYS A 43 -8.63 0.36 -10.13
N GLU A 44 -9.54 1.09 -10.80
CA GLU A 44 -9.31 1.60 -12.16
C GLU A 44 -8.10 2.52 -12.24
N ILE A 45 -7.92 3.42 -11.26
CA ILE A 45 -6.75 4.30 -11.16
C ILE A 45 -5.45 3.49 -11.06
N VAL A 46 -5.42 2.43 -10.25
CA VAL A 46 -4.25 1.54 -10.12
C VAL A 46 -3.97 0.83 -11.43
N ASP A 47 -5.00 0.32 -12.11
CA ASP A 47 -4.85 -0.36 -13.40
C ASP A 47 -4.37 0.60 -14.51
N LEU A 48 -4.84 1.85 -14.51
CA LEU A 48 -4.32 2.91 -15.38
C LEU A 48 -2.85 3.22 -15.09
N CYS A 49 -2.47 3.35 -13.81
CA CYS A 49 -1.07 3.54 -13.42
C CYS A 49 -0.21 2.39 -13.94
N ARG A 50 -0.62 1.13 -13.73
CA ARG A 50 0.09 -0.05 -14.24
C ARG A 50 0.22 -0.06 -15.77
N ALA A 51 -0.84 0.30 -16.49
CA ALA A 51 -0.82 0.40 -17.95
C ALA A 51 0.06 1.54 -18.48
N ILE A 52 0.16 2.65 -17.74
CA ILE A 52 1.08 3.75 -18.07
C ILE A 52 2.52 3.34 -17.76
N LEU A 53 2.78 2.76 -16.59
CA LEU A 53 4.13 2.38 -16.14
C LEU A 53 4.70 1.23 -16.99
N PHE A 54 3.87 0.24 -17.34
CA PHE A 54 4.24 -0.97 -18.09
C PHE A 54 3.34 -1.17 -19.31
N PRO A 55 3.48 -0.32 -20.35
CA PRO A 55 2.64 -0.40 -21.54
C PRO A 55 2.84 -1.75 -22.25
N GLY A 56 1.73 -2.45 -22.51
CA GLY A 56 1.71 -3.75 -23.18
C GLY A 56 1.59 -4.95 -22.23
N TYR A 57 1.84 -4.77 -20.93
CA TYR A 57 1.61 -5.81 -19.91
C TYR A 57 0.22 -5.72 -19.30
N TYR A 58 -0.24 -4.48 -19.09
CA TYR A 58 -1.52 -4.17 -18.48
C TYR A 58 -2.41 -3.38 -19.46
N GLY A 59 -3.73 -3.55 -19.32
CA GLY A 59 -4.72 -2.94 -20.22
C GLY A 59 -4.77 -3.60 -21.60
N ASN A 60 -4.91 -2.80 -22.66
CA ASN A 60 -4.97 -3.31 -24.04
C ASN A 60 -3.62 -3.90 -24.48
N ALA A 61 -3.53 -5.23 -24.57
CA ALA A 61 -2.32 -5.98 -24.92
C ALA A 61 -1.79 -5.74 -26.36
N ARG A 62 -2.46 -4.93 -27.18
CA ARG A 62 -2.08 -4.63 -28.57
C ARG A 62 -1.59 -3.18 -28.70
N ILE A 63 -0.43 -2.89 -28.13
CA ILE A 63 0.26 -1.60 -28.28
C ILE A 63 1.43 -1.77 -29.25
N SER A 64 1.60 -0.81 -30.16
CA SER A 64 2.76 -0.75 -31.05
C SER A 64 3.60 0.51 -30.76
N LYS A 65 4.81 0.55 -31.31
CA LYS A 65 5.68 1.74 -31.22
C LYS A 65 5.01 3.00 -31.81
N GLN A 66 4.11 2.83 -32.78
CA GLN A 66 3.36 3.93 -33.39
C GLN A 66 2.17 4.38 -32.53
N THR A 67 1.52 3.47 -31.79
CA THR A 67 0.30 3.79 -31.03
C THR A 67 0.56 4.15 -29.56
N ILE A 68 1.73 3.81 -29.02
CA ILE A 68 2.06 3.99 -27.60
C ILE A 68 1.82 5.43 -27.10
N ARG A 69 2.20 6.44 -27.89
CA ARG A 69 2.01 7.86 -27.51
C ARG A 69 0.53 8.21 -27.33
N PHE A 70 -0.34 7.70 -28.20
CA PHE A 70 -1.78 7.97 -28.13
C PHE A 70 -2.40 7.25 -26.92
N HIS A 71 -2.06 5.97 -26.70
CA HIS A 71 -2.55 5.22 -25.54
C HIS A 71 -2.09 5.85 -24.22
N THR A 72 -0.81 6.20 -24.10
CA THR A 72 -0.29 6.88 -22.90
C THR A 72 -1.00 8.21 -22.69
N GLY A 73 -1.21 9.01 -23.74
CA GLY A 73 -1.92 10.28 -23.62
C GLY A 73 -3.36 10.13 -23.12
N VAL A 74 -4.12 9.18 -23.67
CA VAL A 74 -5.48 8.88 -23.22
C VAL A 74 -5.48 8.40 -21.77
N ASN A 75 -4.61 7.43 -21.43
CA ASN A 75 -4.56 6.89 -20.08
C ASN A 75 -4.19 7.95 -19.03
N VAL A 76 -3.24 8.85 -19.34
CA VAL A 76 -2.87 9.95 -18.44
C VAL A 76 -4.02 10.94 -18.26
N GLY A 77 -4.75 11.28 -19.31
CA GLY A 77 -5.93 12.15 -19.20
C GLY A 77 -7.06 11.54 -18.38
N THR A 78 -7.34 10.25 -18.57
CA THR A 78 -8.31 9.50 -17.77
C THR A 78 -7.86 9.40 -16.31
N LEU A 79 -6.59 9.06 -16.08
CA LEU A 79 -6.00 8.99 -14.74
C LEU A 79 -6.16 10.33 -14.01
N HIS A 80 -5.83 11.45 -14.66
CA HIS A 80 -5.98 12.77 -14.06
C HIS A 80 -7.42 13.04 -13.63
N THR A 81 -8.38 12.79 -14.52
CA THR A 81 -9.81 13.02 -14.25
C THR A 81 -10.32 12.18 -13.08
N LEU A 82 -9.99 10.89 -13.05
CA LEU A 82 -10.44 9.99 -11.98
C LEU A 82 -9.75 10.31 -10.66
N LEU A 83 -8.43 10.50 -10.69
CA LEU A 83 -7.64 10.76 -9.50
C LEU A 83 -8.01 12.09 -8.84
N SER A 84 -8.22 13.17 -9.60
CA SER A 84 -8.66 14.45 -9.04
C SER A 84 -9.99 14.31 -8.29
N LYS A 85 -10.95 13.57 -8.84
CA LYS A 85 -12.24 13.30 -8.16
C LYS A 85 -12.08 12.51 -6.87
N GLN A 86 -11.20 11.51 -6.87
CA GLN A 86 -10.95 10.72 -5.67
C GLN A 86 -10.20 11.53 -4.61
N ILE A 87 -9.18 12.30 -4.99
CA ILE A 87 -8.46 13.19 -4.07
C ILE A 87 -9.42 14.22 -3.47
N TYR A 88 -10.28 14.83 -4.28
CA TYR A 88 -11.33 15.73 -3.79
C TYR A 88 -12.19 15.07 -2.72
N ALA A 89 -12.72 13.86 -3.00
CA ALA A 89 -13.51 13.10 -2.04
C ALA A 89 -12.73 12.79 -0.74
N GLY A 90 -11.45 12.43 -0.85
CA GLY A 90 -10.58 12.19 0.30
C GLY A 90 -10.32 13.44 1.13
N LEU A 91 -10.12 14.60 0.49
CA LEU A 91 -9.92 15.88 1.17
C LEU A 91 -11.19 16.34 1.89
N CYS A 92 -12.36 16.21 1.26
CA CYS A 92 -13.64 16.49 1.90
C CYS A 92 -13.84 15.60 3.14
N PHE A 93 -13.59 14.30 3.00
CA PHE A 93 -13.70 13.34 4.09
C PHE A 93 -12.71 13.60 5.25
N ALA A 94 -11.55 14.20 4.97
CA ALA A 94 -10.55 14.50 5.99
C ALA A 94 -10.92 15.73 6.86
N ASP A 95 -11.63 16.69 6.28
CA ASP A 95 -11.95 17.96 6.94
C ASP A 95 -13.29 17.89 7.69
N THR A 96 -13.26 17.29 8.87
CA THR A 96 -14.42 17.15 9.76
C THR A 96 -14.84 18.44 10.46
N ALA A 97 -14.03 19.51 10.35
CA ALA A 97 -14.27 20.78 11.05
C ALA A 97 -14.98 21.83 10.17
N CYS A 98 -14.97 21.65 8.86
CA CYS A 98 -15.51 22.62 7.93
C CYS A 98 -17.02 22.39 7.70
N VAL A 99 -17.86 23.36 8.04
CA VAL A 99 -19.30 23.33 7.72
C VAL A 99 -19.58 23.95 6.34
N SER A 100 -18.74 24.88 5.88
CA SER A 100 -18.84 25.54 4.57
C SER A 100 -17.47 25.64 3.90
N CYS A 101 -17.07 24.60 3.18
CA CYS A 101 -15.80 24.63 2.45
C CYS A 101 -15.99 25.24 1.07
N PRO A 102 -15.06 26.10 0.60
CA PRO A 102 -15.10 26.57 -0.77
C PRO A 102 -14.75 25.40 -1.70
N GLU A 103 -15.77 24.74 -2.26
CA GLU A 103 -15.65 23.59 -3.16
C GLU A 103 -14.59 23.81 -4.25
N GLU A 104 -14.61 24.99 -4.87
CA GLU A 104 -13.65 25.39 -5.91
C GLU A 104 -12.18 25.32 -5.46
N LYS A 105 -11.89 25.63 -4.19
CA LYS A 105 -10.52 25.55 -3.64
C LYS A 105 -10.07 24.12 -3.47
N ILE A 106 -10.94 23.24 -2.93
CA ILE A 106 -10.61 21.82 -2.73
C ILE A 106 -10.45 21.14 -4.09
N LEU A 107 -11.32 21.46 -5.06
CA LEU A 107 -11.20 20.95 -6.42
C LEU A 107 -9.87 21.36 -7.06
N THR A 108 -9.52 22.65 -6.99
CA THR A 108 -8.25 23.16 -7.50
C THR A 108 -7.05 22.47 -6.84
N GLU A 109 -7.12 22.22 -5.54
CA GLU A 109 -6.06 21.51 -4.81
C GLU A 109 -5.97 20.05 -5.24
N ALA A 110 -7.10 19.36 -5.38
CA ALA A 110 -7.15 17.99 -5.85
C ALA A 110 -6.57 17.81 -7.26
N GLU A 111 -6.86 18.76 -8.16
CA GLU A 111 -6.27 18.80 -9.51
C GLU A 111 -4.75 18.99 -9.46
N LYS A 112 -4.25 19.92 -8.63
CA LYS A 112 -2.81 20.12 -8.45
C LYS A 112 -2.10 18.89 -7.89
N LEU A 113 -2.69 18.23 -6.90
CA LEU A 113 -2.13 16.99 -6.33
C LEU A 113 -2.12 15.85 -7.35
N SER A 114 -3.18 15.74 -8.16
CA SER A 114 -3.26 14.79 -9.28
C SER A 114 -2.17 15.05 -10.33
N GLU A 115 -1.96 16.30 -10.73
CA GLU A 115 -0.86 16.67 -11.62
C GLU A 115 0.52 16.38 -11.02
N ALA A 116 0.72 16.74 -9.75
CA ALA A 116 1.98 16.49 -9.04
C ALA A 116 2.29 14.99 -9.00
N PHE A 117 1.29 14.15 -8.71
CA PHE A 117 1.42 12.70 -8.79
C PHE A 117 1.81 12.22 -10.19
N ILE A 118 1.08 12.67 -11.23
CA ILE A 118 1.33 12.26 -12.62
C ILE A 118 2.76 12.61 -13.07
N ARG A 119 3.30 13.75 -12.61
CA ARG A 119 4.68 14.16 -12.91
C ARG A 119 5.72 13.17 -12.37
N THR A 120 5.41 12.40 -11.32
CA THR A 120 6.34 11.40 -10.76
C THR A 120 6.38 10.08 -11.53
N LEU A 121 5.42 9.81 -12.43
CA LEU A 121 5.31 8.51 -13.12
C LEU A 121 6.58 8.09 -13.89
N PRO A 122 7.34 8.98 -14.57
CA PRO A 122 8.59 8.58 -15.22
C PRO A 122 9.66 8.08 -14.23
N GLU A 123 9.84 8.77 -13.11
CA GLU A 123 10.79 8.38 -12.06
C GLU A 123 10.33 7.09 -11.36
N MET A 124 9.02 6.97 -11.11
CA MET A 124 8.42 5.75 -10.57
C MET A 124 8.62 4.54 -11.49
N ARG A 125 8.53 4.71 -12.81
CA ARG A 125 8.84 3.65 -13.78
C ARG A 125 10.30 3.23 -13.68
N ALA A 126 11.24 4.16 -13.58
CA ALA A 126 12.66 3.86 -13.45
C ALA A 126 12.95 3.10 -12.15
N LEU A 127 12.33 3.51 -11.05
CA LEU A 127 12.41 2.82 -9.76
C LEU A 127 11.85 1.40 -9.83
N LEU A 128 10.65 1.21 -10.36
CA LEU A 128 10.06 -0.13 -10.50
C LEU A 128 10.83 -1.03 -11.47
N ALA A 129 11.54 -0.48 -12.46
CA ALA A 129 12.42 -1.27 -13.30
C ALA A 129 13.54 -1.94 -12.48
N THR A 130 14.08 -1.23 -11.47
CA THR A 130 15.08 -1.81 -10.55
C THR A 130 14.49 -2.92 -9.68
N ASP A 131 13.22 -2.81 -9.26
CA ASP A 131 12.55 -3.85 -8.48
C ASP A 131 12.26 -5.10 -9.31
N ALA A 132 11.86 -4.92 -10.57
CA ALA A 132 11.64 -6.03 -11.49
C ALA A 132 12.97 -6.77 -11.77
N GLU A 133 14.07 -6.03 -11.93
CA GLU A 133 15.41 -6.59 -12.06
C GLU A 133 15.85 -7.32 -10.78
N ALA A 134 15.60 -6.75 -9.60
CA ALA A 134 15.93 -7.38 -8.32
C ALA A 134 15.15 -8.68 -8.07
N ALA A 135 13.87 -8.71 -8.43
CA ALA A 135 13.04 -9.91 -8.35
C ALA A 135 13.54 -10.99 -9.32
N PHE A 136 13.83 -10.63 -10.58
CA PHE A 136 14.38 -11.57 -11.57
C PHE A 136 15.74 -12.14 -11.14
N ASN A 137 16.68 -11.28 -10.72
CA ASN A 137 18.00 -11.72 -10.29
C ASN A 137 17.98 -12.50 -8.96
N GLY A 138 16.96 -12.26 -8.13
CA GLY A 138 16.79 -12.86 -6.82
C GLY A 138 16.15 -14.26 -6.83
N ASP A 139 15.47 -14.63 -7.91
CA ASP A 139 14.76 -15.90 -8.08
C ASP A 139 15.32 -16.72 -9.26
N PRO A 140 16.08 -17.80 -9.00
CA PRO A 140 16.57 -18.71 -10.04
C PRO A 140 15.49 -19.38 -10.90
N ALA A 141 14.23 -19.40 -10.44
CA ALA A 141 13.11 -19.98 -11.19
C ALA A 141 12.49 -19.01 -12.20
N ALA A 142 12.79 -17.71 -12.11
CA ALA A 142 12.27 -16.70 -13.02
C ALA A 142 12.82 -16.91 -14.44
N GLN A 143 11.93 -17.01 -15.43
CA GLN A 143 12.34 -17.24 -16.82
C GLN A 143 12.87 -15.96 -17.47
N ASN A 144 12.32 -14.80 -17.09
CA ASN A 144 12.69 -13.47 -17.59
C ASN A 144 11.93 -12.37 -16.81
N ILE A 145 12.37 -11.12 -16.99
CA ILE A 145 11.74 -9.93 -16.39
C ILE A 145 10.26 -9.77 -16.82
N ASN A 146 9.85 -10.26 -18.00
CA ASN A 146 8.46 -10.12 -18.45
C ASN A 146 7.51 -10.93 -17.58
N GLU A 147 7.93 -12.14 -17.17
CA GLU A 147 7.18 -12.98 -16.24
C GLU A 147 6.99 -12.28 -14.89
N VAL A 148 8.06 -11.67 -14.37
CA VAL A 148 8.02 -10.88 -13.13
C VAL A 148 6.99 -9.76 -13.22
N ILE A 149 7.07 -8.92 -14.26
CA ILE A 149 6.14 -7.80 -14.44
C ILE A 149 4.70 -8.27 -14.61
N PHE A 150 4.49 -9.43 -15.25
CA PHE A 150 3.17 -9.93 -15.60
C PHE A 150 2.44 -10.56 -14.41
N CYS A 151 3.11 -11.41 -13.62
CA CYS A 151 2.41 -12.25 -12.64
C CYS A 151 3.07 -12.40 -11.26
N TYR A 152 4.21 -11.76 -10.95
CA TYR A 152 4.80 -11.91 -9.62
C TYR A 152 4.02 -11.11 -8.56
N PRO A 153 3.50 -11.75 -7.50
CA PRO A 153 2.68 -11.07 -6.50
C PRO A 153 3.49 -10.04 -5.70
N GLY A 154 4.75 -10.34 -5.38
CA GLY A 154 5.67 -9.40 -4.72
C GLY A 154 5.85 -8.11 -5.52
N PHE A 155 6.10 -8.25 -6.83
CA PHE A 155 6.23 -7.09 -7.72
C PHE A 155 4.93 -6.28 -7.82
N ARG A 156 3.77 -6.97 -7.89
CA ARG A 156 2.46 -6.31 -7.90
C ARG A 156 2.19 -5.50 -6.63
N ALA A 157 2.53 -6.05 -5.46
CA ALA A 157 2.38 -5.35 -4.18
C ALA A 157 3.31 -4.13 -4.08
N VAL A 158 4.58 -4.27 -4.50
CA VAL A 158 5.54 -3.15 -4.55
C VAL A 158 5.06 -2.05 -5.50
N CYS A 159 4.49 -2.40 -6.66
CA CYS A 159 3.90 -1.44 -7.59
C CYS A 159 2.80 -0.60 -6.93
N ASN A 160 1.84 -1.24 -6.27
CA ASN A 160 0.78 -0.55 -5.54
C ASN A 160 1.33 0.30 -4.39
N TYR A 161 2.28 -0.24 -3.61
CA TYR A 161 2.95 0.52 -2.55
C TYR A 161 3.62 1.78 -3.10
N ARG A 162 4.37 1.71 -4.20
CA ARG A 162 5.05 2.89 -4.74
C ARG A 162 4.09 3.94 -5.27
N ILE A 163 2.97 3.53 -5.86
CA ILE A 163 1.85 4.42 -6.22
C ILE A 163 1.29 5.11 -4.97
N ALA A 164 0.94 4.32 -3.95
CA ALA A 164 0.38 4.80 -2.70
C ALA A 164 1.34 5.72 -1.94
N HIS A 165 2.62 5.36 -1.88
CA HIS A 165 3.66 6.10 -1.18
C HIS A 165 3.85 7.50 -1.80
N GLN A 166 3.80 7.66 -3.12
CA GLN A 166 3.86 9.00 -3.71
C GLN A 166 2.64 9.84 -3.35
N LEU A 167 1.44 9.26 -3.33
CA LEU A 167 0.23 9.98 -2.87
C LEU A 167 0.33 10.33 -1.38
N TYR A 168 0.88 9.44 -0.55
CA TYR A 168 1.15 9.69 0.87
C TYR A 168 2.12 10.85 1.06
N ARG A 169 3.22 10.89 0.30
CA ARG A 169 4.20 11.99 0.33
C ARG A 169 3.62 13.32 -0.13
N LEU A 170 2.62 13.31 -1.00
CA LEU A 170 1.86 14.48 -1.41
C LEU A 170 0.80 14.92 -0.38
N GLY A 171 0.64 14.18 0.72
CA GLY A 171 -0.33 14.51 1.77
C GLY A 171 -1.77 14.12 1.43
N VAL A 172 -1.98 13.25 0.43
CA VAL A 172 -3.32 12.78 0.07
C VAL A 172 -3.87 11.87 1.17
N PRO A 173 -5.02 12.20 1.78
CA PRO A 173 -5.58 11.42 2.88
C PRO A 173 -6.31 10.16 2.38
N PHE A 174 -6.36 9.11 3.21
CA PHE A 174 -7.08 7.82 3.04
C PHE A 174 -6.71 6.97 1.81
N ILE A 175 -6.69 7.56 0.62
CA ILE A 175 -6.43 6.90 -0.67
C ILE A 175 -5.15 6.06 -0.66
N PRO A 176 -3.99 6.55 -0.13
CA PRO A 176 -2.79 5.72 -0.07
C PRO A 176 -3.02 4.39 0.65
N ARG A 177 -3.74 4.42 1.79
CA ARG A 177 -4.02 3.22 2.57
C ARG A 177 -5.01 2.30 1.86
N MET A 178 -6.02 2.86 1.18
CA MET A 178 -6.95 2.07 0.37
C MET A 178 -6.21 1.30 -0.74
N ILE A 179 -5.23 1.94 -1.41
CA ILE A 179 -4.45 1.31 -2.49
C ILE A 179 -3.56 0.18 -1.95
N THR A 180 -2.93 0.34 -0.78
CA THR A 180 -2.12 -0.72 -0.18
C THR A 180 -2.98 -1.88 0.33
N GLU A 181 -4.18 -1.61 0.87
CA GLU A 181 -5.11 -2.67 1.26
C GLU A 181 -5.67 -3.45 0.05
N MET A 182 -5.81 -2.82 -1.12
CA MET A 182 -6.11 -3.56 -2.35
C MET A 182 -5.00 -4.55 -2.71
N ALA A 183 -3.73 -4.13 -2.60
CA ALA A 183 -2.59 -5.01 -2.82
C ALA A 183 -2.55 -6.14 -1.79
N HIS A 184 -2.81 -5.82 -0.51
CA HIS A 184 -2.91 -6.79 0.55
C HIS A 184 -4.00 -7.84 0.24
N SER A 185 -5.20 -7.41 -0.16
CA SER A 185 -6.27 -8.34 -0.55
C SER A 185 -5.90 -9.21 -1.75
N GLU A 186 -5.16 -8.69 -2.72
CA GLU A 186 -4.78 -9.42 -3.94
C GLU A 186 -3.60 -10.39 -3.73
N THR A 187 -2.69 -10.09 -2.79
CA THR A 187 -1.37 -10.74 -2.69
C THR A 187 -1.03 -11.32 -1.32
N GLY A 188 -1.75 -10.93 -0.27
CA GLY A 188 -1.39 -11.24 1.12
C GLY A 188 -0.18 -10.46 1.64
N ILE A 189 0.27 -9.41 0.95
CA ILE A 189 1.40 -8.56 1.34
C ILE A 189 0.87 -7.21 1.82
N ASP A 190 1.05 -6.91 3.11
CA ASP A 190 0.63 -5.66 3.74
C ASP A 190 1.82 -4.70 3.89
N ILE A 191 1.82 -3.63 3.10
CA ILE A 191 2.85 -2.58 3.18
C ILE A 191 2.15 -1.27 3.49
N HIS A 192 2.47 -0.67 4.63
CA HIS A 192 1.93 0.64 4.96
C HIS A 192 2.44 1.70 3.96
N PRO A 193 1.59 2.61 3.45
CA PRO A 193 2.01 3.61 2.45
C PRO A 193 3.07 4.58 2.97
N GLY A 194 3.19 4.74 4.29
CA GLY A 194 4.20 5.57 4.94
C GLY A 194 5.60 4.93 5.05
N ALA A 195 5.74 3.62 4.81
CA ALA A 195 7.05 2.97 4.86
C ALA A 195 7.99 3.59 3.81
N GLU A 196 9.28 3.65 4.11
CA GLU A 196 10.32 4.15 3.19
C GLU A 196 11.11 2.96 2.64
N ILE A 197 11.08 2.75 1.31
CA ILE A 197 11.70 1.58 0.67
C ILE A 197 12.56 2.03 -0.52
N GLY A 198 13.85 1.68 -0.46
CA GLY A 198 14.86 1.98 -1.48
C GLY A 198 14.67 1.27 -2.82
N HIS A 199 15.71 1.33 -3.65
CA HIS A 199 15.75 0.70 -4.98
C HIS A 199 16.07 -0.79 -4.90
N TYR A 200 15.82 -1.52 -5.99
CA TYR A 200 16.12 -2.95 -6.08
C TYR A 200 15.49 -3.77 -4.95
N PHE A 201 14.27 -3.43 -4.56
CA PHE A 201 13.55 -4.12 -3.50
C PHE A 201 12.77 -5.30 -4.08
N SER A 202 12.84 -6.46 -3.43
CA SER A 202 12.08 -7.64 -3.85
C SER A 202 11.43 -8.36 -2.68
N ILE A 203 10.21 -8.86 -2.94
CA ILE A 203 9.49 -9.75 -2.05
C ILE A 203 9.25 -11.05 -2.81
N ASP A 204 9.80 -12.15 -2.32
CA ASP A 204 9.62 -13.48 -2.89
C ASP A 204 8.51 -14.24 -2.15
N HIS A 205 7.61 -14.86 -2.91
CA HIS A 205 6.32 -15.44 -2.49
C HIS A 205 5.37 -14.46 -1.79
N GLY A 206 5.79 -13.87 -0.67
CA GLY A 206 5.24 -12.68 -0.05
C GLY A 206 4.05 -12.86 0.88
N THR A 207 3.21 -13.89 0.73
CA THR A 207 2.01 -14.07 1.57
C THR A 207 2.31 -13.97 3.08
N GLY A 208 1.57 -13.12 3.79
CA GLY A 208 1.72 -12.89 5.23
C GLY A 208 2.83 -11.89 5.60
N THR A 209 3.46 -11.23 4.63
CA THR A 209 4.44 -10.18 4.89
C THR A 209 3.76 -8.91 5.38
N VAL A 210 4.28 -8.30 6.44
CA VAL A 210 3.77 -7.04 7.02
C VAL A 210 4.92 -6.04 7.19
N ILE A 211 4.79 -4.85 6.60
CA ILE A 211 5.76 -3.76 6.68
C ILE A 211 5.07 -2.52 7.25
N GLY A 212 5.40 -2.14 8.48
CA GLY A 212 4.72 -1.06 9.19
C GLY A 212 5.14 0.36 8.79
N GLU A 213 4.33 1.34 9.21
CA GLU A 213 4.38 2.74 8.75
C GLU A 213 5.76 3.40 8.81
N THR A 214 6.53 3.19 9.88
CA THR A 214 7.80 3.92 10.07
C THR A 214 9.00 3.05 9.74
N SER A 215 8.80 1.99 8.97
CA SER A 215 9.88 1.11 8.53
C SER A 215 10.74 1.86 7.51
N VAL A 216 12.06 1.71 7.63
CA VAL A 216 13.00 2.24 6.64
C VAL A 216 13.79 1.07 6.09
N ILE A 217 13.72 0.87 4.78
CA ILE A 217 14.32 -0.26 4.08
C ILE A 217 15.28 0.28 3.03
N GLY A 218 16.55 -0.11 3.13
CA GLY A 218 17.61 0.26 2.20
C GLY A 218 17.45 -0.33 0.80
N ASN A 219 18.51 -0.21 0.00
CA ASN A 219 18.57 -0.73 -1.35
C ASN A 219 18.90 -2.22 -1.37
N HIS A 220 18.52 -2.93 -2.43
CA HIS A 220 18.84 -4.35 -2.62
C HIS A 220 18.36 -5.27 -1.47
N VAL A 221 17.32 -4.87 -0.75
CA VAL A 221 16.73 -5.69 0.31
C VAL A 221 15.80 -6.74 -0.30
N ARG A 222 15.91 -7.96 0.20
CA ARG A 222 15.05 -9.08 -0.18
C ARG A 222 14.28 -9.62 1.02
N ILE A 223 12.97 -9.76 0.87
CA ILE A 223 12.07 -10.27 1.90
C ILE A 223 11.33 -11.51 1.38
N PHE A 224 11.17 -12.51 2.23
CA PHE A 224 10.39 -13.72 1.95
C PHE A 224 9.02 -13.68 2.64
N GLN A 225 8.17 -14.67 2.35
CA GLN A 225 6.82 -14.80 2.92
C GLN A 225 6.78 -14.78 4.45
N GLY A 226 5.71 -14.22 5.01
CA GLY A 226 5.44 -14.21 6.46
C GLY A 226 6.34 -13.29 7.29
N VAL A 227 7.21 -12.50 6.66
CA VAL A 227 8.11 -11.59 7.38
C VAL A 227 7.32 -10.43 7.99
N SER A 228 7.57 -10.12 9.26
CA SER A 228 6.94 -8.99 9.95
C SER A 228 7.98 -7.96 10.38
N LEU A 229 7.89 -6.74 9.84
CA LEU A 229 8.60 -5.55 10.32
C LEU A 229 7.64 -4.76 11.23
N ALA A 230 7.54 -5.22 12.48
CA ALA A 230 6.49 -4.82 13.41
C ALA A 230 6.93 -3.67 14.33
N GLY A 231 5.98 -2.82 14.69
CA GLY A 231 6.20 -1.72 15.63
C GLY A 231 6.13 -2.18 17.07
N GLU A 232 6.97 -1.62 17.95
CA GLU A 232 6.79 -1.81 19.39
C GLU A 232 5.50 -1.14 19.88
N LYS A 233 4.90 -1.71 20.93
CA LYS A 233 3.75 -1.10 21.59
C LYS A 233 4.23 0.10 22.41
N LEU A 234 3.88 1.30 21.97
CA LEU A 234 4.16 2.53 22.71
C LEU A 234 3.16 2.69 23.87
N PRO A 235 3.57 3.28 25.00
CA PRO A 235 2.63 3.68 26.04
C PRO A 235 1.62 4.69 25.48
N PRO A 236 0.37 4.69 25.99
CA PRO A 236 -0.61 5.68 25.58
C PRO A 236 -0.19 7.09 26.02
N ASP A 237 -0.74 8.11 25.35
CA ASP A 237 -0.58 9.51 25.77
C ASP A 237 -1.30 9.79 27.10
N GLU A 238 -1.19 11.04 27.57
CA GLU A 238 -1.82 11.50 28.83
C GLU A 238 -3.35 11.32 28.86
N ASN A 239 -3.99 11.17 27.70
CA ASN A 239 -5.42 10.96 27.54
C ASN A 239 -5.79 9.50 27.26
N GLY A 240 -4.84 8.56 27.33
CA GLY A 240 -5.07 7.14 27.07
C GLY A 240 -5.07 6.75 25.59
N ASN A 241 -4.76 7.65 24.66
CA ASN A 241 -4.79 7.37 23.23
C ASN A 241 -3.45 6.81 22.73
N ALA A 242 -3.50 6.07 21.62
CA ALA A 242 -2.30 5.62 20.95
C ALA A 242 -1.50 6.80 20.38
N ILE A 243 -0.20 6.85 20.68
CA ILE A 243 0.72 7.83 20.12
C ILE A 243 0.91 7.55 18.61
N ARG A 244 0.72 8.58 17.79
CA ARG A 244 0.82 8.52 16.32
C ARG A 244 2.12 9.18 15.84
N GLY A 245 2.65 8.74 14.71
CA GLY A 245 3.78 9.38 14.03
C GLY A 245 5.16 9.20 14.67
N VAL A 246 5.30 8.40 15.72
CA VAL A 246 6.61 8.12 16.36
C VAL A 246 7.29 6.93 15.68
N PRO A 247 8.57 7.04 15.27
CA PRO A 247 9.33 5.92 14.73
C PRO A 247 9.40 4.74 15.70
N ARG A 248 8.82 3.61 15.31
CA ARG A 248 8.70 2.40 16.16
C ARG A 248 8.97 1.08 15.44
N HIS A 249 9.16 1.13 14.12
CA HIS A 249 9.40 -0.02 13.25
C HIS A 249 10.90 -0.13 12.86
N PRO A 250 11.36 -1.31 12.41
CA PRO A 250 12.76 -1.58 12.07
C PRO A 250 13.35 -0.68 10.97
N VAL A 251 14.68 -0.56 10.99
CA VAL A 251 15.51 0.03 9.94
C VAL A 251 16.42 -1.05 9.37
N LEU A 252 16.26 -1.37 8.08
CA LEU A 252 17.11 -2.32 7.36
C LEU A 252 18.09 -1.54 6.48
N GLY A 253 19.39 -1.83 6.64
CA GLY A 253 20.43 -1.34 5.73
C GLY A 253 20.35 -1.99 4.35
N ASP A 254 21.29 -1.60 3.48
CA ASP A 254 21.35 -2.11 2.11
C ASP A 254 21.72 -3.61 2.10
N HIS A 255 21.35 -4.33 1.04
CA HIS A 255 21.70 -5.74 0.83
C HIS A 255 21.23 -6.72 1.94
N VAL A 256 20.29 -6.32 2.79
CA VAL A 256 19.72 -7.21 3.82
C VAL A 256 18.82 -8.27 3.19
N THR A 257 18.93 -9.52 3.64
CA THR A 257 17.98 -10.58 3.30
C THR A 257 17.24 -11.04 4.55
N VAL A 258 15.91 -11.07 4.50
CA VAL A 258 15.05 -11.58 5.57
C VAL A 258 14.24 -12.76 5.08
N TYR A 259 14.54 -13.95 5.60
CA TYR A 259 13.91 -15.21 5.23
C TYR A 259 12.58 -15.44 5.95
N SER A 260 11.86 -16.46 5.45
CA SER A 260 10.46 -16.71 5.75
C SER A 260 10.11 -16.72 7.24
N ASN A 261 9.00 -16.07 7.59
CA ASN A 261 8.43 -16.02 8.94
C ASN A 261 9.35 -15.40 10.01
N ALA A 262 10.36 -14.62 9.64
CA ALA A 262 11.11 -13.83 10.61
C ALA A 262 10.26 -12.65 11.12
N THR A 263 10.31 -12.39 12.42
CA THR A 263 9.69 -11.21 13.04
C THR A 263 10.78 -10.29 13.57
N LEU A 264 10.82 -9.06 13.07
CA LEU A 264 11.69 -7.99 13.51
C LEU A 264 10.81 -6.95 14.20
N LEU A 265 10.96 -6.79 15.52
CA LEU A 265 10.06 -6.00 16.35
C LEU A 265 10.78 -4.82 16.99
N GLY A 266 10.19 -3.63 16.85
CA GLY A 266 10.65 -2.41 17.50
C GLY A 266 11.58 -1.56 16.63
N ARG A 267 12.08 -0.46 17.22
CA ARG A 267 12.98 0.47 16.52
C ARG A 267 14.42 -0.03 16.51
N ILE A 268 14.63 -1.19 15.89
CA ILE A 268 15.94 -1.85 15.76
C ILE A 268 16.60 -1.54 14.42
N ARG A 269 17.91 -1.74 14.34
CA ARG A 269 18.74 -1.58 13.14
C ARG A 269 19.31 -2.92 12.70
N ILE A 270 19.07 -3.26 11.43
CA ILE A 270 19.68 -4.40 10.76
C ILE A 270 20.76 -3.87 9.83
N GLY A 271 22.02 -4.18 10.13
CA GLY A 271 23.17 -3.68 9.39
C GLY A 271 23.20 -4.17 7.94
N GLU A 272 23.90 -3.40 7.10
CA GLU A 272 24.08 -3.71 5.68
C GLU A 272 24.58 -5.15 5.46
N GLY A 273 24.03 -5.85 4.48
CA GLY A 273 24.42 -7.21 4.11
C GLY A 273 24.08 -8.28 5.14
N ALA A 274 23.36 -7.94 6.22
CA ALA A 274 22.96 -8.92 7.22
C ALA A 274 21.92 -9.90 6.65
N THR A 275 21.98 -11.14 7.13
CA THR A 275 21.05 -12.22 6.77
C THR A 275 20.27 -12.67 7.99
N ILE A 276 18.95 -12.52 7.93
CA ILE A 276 18.02 -12.96 8.97
C ILE A 276 17.37 -14.25 8.48
N CYS A 277 17.73 -15.41 9.05
CA CYS A 277 17.18 -16.70 8.65
C CYS A 277 15.70 -16.85 9.07
N GLY A 278 15.03 -17.87 8.53
CA GLY A 278 13.60 -18.05 8.76
C GLY A 278 13.25 -18.41 10.21
N ASN A 279 12.02 -18.07 10.61
CA ASN A 279 11.44 -18.33 11.94
C ASN A 279 12.25 -17.77 13.12
N VAL A 280 12.95 -16.65 12.93
CA VAL A 280 13.66 -15.96 14.01
C VAL A 280 12.84 -14.80 14.55
N TRP A 281 13.02 -14.49 15.83
CA TRP A 281 12.40 -13.35 16.52
C TRP A 281 13.50 -12.39 16.96
N ILE A 282 13.54 -11.19 16.37
CA ILE A 282 14.60 -10.19 16.57
C ILE A 282 14.01 -8.96 17.25
N THR A 283 14.60 -8.59 18.39
CA THR A 283 14.24 -7.40 19.19
C THR A 283 15.45 -6.52 19.50
N GLU A 284 16.61 -6.83 18.92
CA GLU A 284 17.87 -6.11 19.13
C GLU A 284 18.54 -5.83 17.78
N ASP A 285 19.46 -4.87 17.77
CA ASP A 285 20.23 -4.51 16.59
C ASP A 285 21.09 -5.68 16.10
N VAL A 286 21.20 -5.82 14.78
CA VAL A 286 22.03 -6.84 14.13
C VAL A 286 23.18 -6.16 13.39
N PRO A 287 24.45 -6.50 13.68
CA PRO A 287 25.60 -5.91 12.99
C PRO A 287 25.60 -6.17 11.48
N ALA A 288 26.28 -5.30 10.73
CA ALA A 288 26.48 -5.47 9.30
C ALA A 288 27.19 -6.81 8.96
N GLY A 289 26.74 -7.46 7.88
CA GLY A 289 27.24 -8.75 7.41
C GLY A 289 26.97 -9.95 8.33
N ALA A 290 26.27 -9.75 9.45
CA ALA A 290 25.97 -10.84 10.38
C ALA A 290 24.87 -11.76 9.84
N THR A 291 24.94 -13.04 10.20
CA THR A 291 23.87 -14.03 9.95
C THR A 291 23.23 -14.42 11.26
N VAL A 292 21.92 -14.25 11.39
CA VAL A 292 21.14 -14.64 12.57
C VAL A 292 20.25 -15.81 12.24
N SER A 293 20.39 -16.91 12.98
CA SER A 293 19.64 -18.15 12.78
C SER A 293 19.06 -18.70 14.08
N GLN A 294 17.96 -19.46 13.97
CA GLN A 294 17.42 -20.20 15.10
C GLN A 294 18.45 -21.23 15.60
N GLN A 295 18.49 -21.48 16.91
CA GLN A 295 19.31 -22.56 17.46
C GLN A 295 18.86 -23.91 16.90
N THR A 296 19.83 -24.71 16.45
CA THR A 296 19.56 -26.05 15.93
C THR A 296 19.15 -26.98 17.06
N ILE A 297 18.06 -27.72 16.87
CA ILE A 297 17.69 -28.81 17.78
C ILE A 297 18.74 -29.91 17.63
N ASN A 298 19.42 -30.28 18.71
CA ASN A 298 20.28 -31.45 18.74
C ASN A 298 19.44 -32.69 18.41
N LYS A 299 19.88 -33.51 17.44
CA LYS A 299 19.22 -34.78 17.11
C LYS A 299 18.98 -35.57 18.38
N VAL A 300 17.71 -35.81 18.72
CA VAL A 300 17.35 -36.85 19.69
C VAL A 300 17.59 -38.17 18.97
N SER A 301 18.69 -38.84 19.32
CA SER A 301 19.03 -40.19 18.86
C SER A 301 18.05 -41.23 19.36
#